data_AF-A0A7V0NMW2-F1
#
_entry.id   AF-A0A7V0NMW2-F1
#
_cell.length_a   1.000
_cell.length_b   1.000
_cell.length_c   1.000
_cell.angle_alpha   90.00
_cell.angle_beta   90.00
_cell.angle_gamma   90.00
#
_symmetry.space_group_name_H-M   'P 1'
#
loop_
_entity.id
_entity.type
_entity.pdbx_description
1 polymer ?
#
loop_
_entity_poly.entity_id
_entity_poly.type
_entity_poly.pdbx_seq_one_letter_code
_entity_poly.pdbx_strand_id
1 'polypeptide(L)'
;MRFRSTRGASPEVDFETAILTGLAPDSGLYLPVEWPSFSNATLASWTDLSYQEVAARVIEPFAEGFVDLDELESLLAAAYEGFGNREIAPIVDLGDLHVMELFWGPTLAFKDFGLQMLASMVDVALQRHDRRATVVGATSGDTGSAAIEAFRDRDQVDVVILYPHGRVSEVQRRQMTTVQSQNVHAVAVDGTFDDCQDLLKRLLADQTARQAFSLTTTNSINFGRLAPQIAYYIWAVLKVGRGVSFAVPSGNFGNVFSG
;
A
#
# COMPACT_ATOMS: atom_id res chain seq x y z
N MET A 1 -17.73 -3.35 -6.56
CA MET A 1 -16.78 -3.20 -7.68
C MET A 1 -16.12 -4.52 -8.06
N ARG A 2 -15.79 -4.75 -9.34
CA ARG A 2 -15.01 -5.91 -9.82
C ARG A 2 -13.63 -5.49 -10.33
N PHE A 3 -12.67 -6.41 -10.29
CA PHE A 3 -11.29 -6.22 -10.71
C PHE A 3 -10.91 -7.24 -11.79
N ARG A 4 -10.33 -6.76 -12.89
CA ARG A 4 -9.84 -7.58 -14.00
C ARG A 4 -8.33 -7.61 -14.05
N SER A 5 -7.78 -8.75 -14.48
CA SER A 5 -6.36 -8.83 -14.83
C SER A 5 -6.08 -8.02 -16.10
N THR A 6 -4.96 -7.28 -16.10
CA THR A 6 -4.44 -6.59 -17.29
C THR A 6 -4.08 -7.53 -18.44
N ARG A 7 -3.92 -8.84 -18.19
CA ARG A 7 -3.67 -9.86 -19.22
C ARG A 7 -4.93 -10.58 -19.70
N GLY A 8 -6.07 -10.37 -19.03
CA GLY A 8 -7.39 -10.84 -19.45
C GLY A 8 -7.58 -12.36 -19.44
N ALA A 9 -6.64 -13.14 -18.89
CA ALA A 9 -6.68 -14.60 -18.87
C ALA A 9 -7.00 -15.16 -17.46
N SER A 10 -7.37 -14.29 -16.51
CA SER A 10 -7.84 -14.65 -15.18
C SER A 10 -9.27 -14.16 -14.98
N PRO A 11 -10.10 -14.88 -14.19
CA PRO A 11 -11.43 -14.41 -13.81
C PRO A 11 -11.38 -13.05 -13.13
N GLU A 12 -12.45 -12.27 -13.29
CA GLU A 12 -12.62 -11.06 -12.48
C GLU A 12 -12.85 -11.42 -11.03
N VAL A 13 -12.30 -10.62 -10.12
CA VAL A 13 -12.36 -10.83 -8.67
C VAL A 13 -12.95 -9.60 -7.97
N ASP A 14 -13.36 -9.74 -6.71
CA ASP A 14 -13.70 -8.58 -5.86
C ASP A 14 -12.42 -7.93 -5.29
N PHE A 15 -12.60 -6.82 -4.58
CA PHE A 15 -11.51 -6.07 -3.99
C PHE A 15 -10.71 -6.87 -2.97
N GLU A 16 -11.40 -7.57 -2.06
CA GLU A 16 -10.78 -8.42 -1.05
C GLU A 16 -9.86 -9.47 -1.69
N THR A 17 -10.37 -10.19 -2.68
CA THR A 17 -9.58 -11.18 -3.43
C THR A 17 -8.43 -10.51 -4.18
N ALA A 18 -8.62 -9.33 -4.78
CA ALA A 18 -7.57 -8.60 -5.49
C ALA A 18 -6.42 -8.23 -4.55
N ILE A 19 -6.71 -7.71 -3.34
CA ILE A 19 -5.68 -7.30 -2.37
C ILE A 19 -5.00 -8.49 -1.69
N LEU A 20 -5.72 -9.59 -1.43
CA LEU A 20 -5.14 -10.80 -0.83
C LEU A 20 -4.26 -11.56 -1.82
N THR A 21 -4.66 -11.60 -3.10
CA THR A 21 -3.92 -12.31 -4.15
C THR A 21 -2.71 -11.49 -4.63
N GLY A 22 -2.86 -10.16 -4.72
CA GLY A 22 -1.83 -9.23 -5.19
C GLY A 22 -1.58 -9.29 -6.70
N LEU A 23 -1.14 -10.45 -7.22
CA LEU A 23 -0.89 -10.71 -8.63
C LEU A 23 -1.88 -11.76 -9.17
N ALA A 24 -2.50 -11.50 -10.32
CA ALA A 24 -3.45 -12.43 -10.90
C ALA A 24 -2.77 -13.77 -11.31
N PRO A 25 -3.50 -14.89 -11.38
CA PRO A 25 -2.97 -16.19 -11.79
C PRO A 25 -2.24 -16.18 -13.15
N ASP A 26 -2.69 -15.35 -14.11
CA ASP A 26 -2.03 -15.14 -15.40
C ASP A 26 -0.78 -14.22 -15.35
N SER A 27 -0.35 -13.86 -14.14
CA SER A 27 0.72 -12.90 -13.84
C SER A 27 0.44 -11.47 -14.34
N GLY A 28 -0.83 -11.12 -14.56
CA GLY A 28 -1.28 -9.75 -14.78
C GLY A 28 -1.56 -9.02 -13.47
N LEU A 29 -1.81 -7.71 -13.58
CA LEU A 29 -2.14 -6.84 -12.45
C LEU A 29 -3.66 -6.66 -12.37
N TYR A 30 -4.21 -6.59 -11.16
CA TYR A 30 -5.63 -6.28 -10.99
C TYR A 30 -5.88 -4.78 -11.10
N LEU A 31 -6.83 -4.41 -11.96
CA LEU A 31 -7.37 -3.05 -12.09
C LEU A 31 -8.90 -3.10 -12.00
N PRO A 32 -9.56 -2.04 -11.51
CA PRO A 32 -11.01 -1.99 -11.49
C PRO A 32 -11.55 -2.07 -12.92
N VAL A 33 -12.68 -2.74 -13.10
CA VAL A 33 -13.33 -2.84 -14.42
C VAL A 33 -13.80 -1.48 -14.92
N GLU A 34 -14.16 -0.59 -13.98
CA GLU A 34 -14.60 0.78 -14.22
C GLU A 34 -13.99 1.70 -13.16
N TRP A 35 -13.59 2.91 -13.57
CA TRP A 35 -13.06 3.90 -12.65
C TRP A 35 -14.19 4.74 -12.04
N PRO A 36 -14.27 4.84 -10.71
CA PRO A 36 -15.19 5.75 -10.04
C PRO A 36 -14.98 7.19 -10.52
N SER A 37 -16.07 7.93 -10.64
CA SER A 37 -16.04 9.34 -11.03
C SER A 37 -16.71 10.18 -9.96
N PHE A 38 -16.04 11.25 -9.52
CA PHE A 38 -16.57 12.17 -8.51
C PHE A 38 -16.99 13.48 -9.17
N SER A 39 -18.23 13.89 -8.92
CA SER A 39 -18.76 15.15 -9.45
C SER A 39 -18.10 16.36 -8.79
N ASN A 40 -18.20 17.53 -9.41
CA ASN A 40 -17.73 18.78 -8.80
C ASN A 40 -18.43 19.08 -7.47
N ALA A 41 -19.74 18.79 -7.38
CA ALA A 41 -20.50 18.96 -6.15
C ALA A 41 -20.02 18.01 -5.04
N THR A 42 -19.71 16.76 -5.42
CA THR A 42 -19.14 15.76 -4.50
C THR A 42 -17.79 16.22 -3.96
N LEU A 43 -16.86 16.62 -4.83
CA LEU A 43 -15.55 17.09 -4.38
C LEU A 43 -15.66 18.37 -3.53
N ALA A 44 -16.56 19.30 -3.88
CA ALA A 44 -16.80 20.49 -3.08
C ALA A 44 -17.30 20.16 -1.66
N SER A 45 -18.12 19.12 -1.50
CA SER A 45 -18.57 18.65 -0.18
C SER A 45 -17.47 18.04 0.70
N TRP A 46 -16.28 17.80 0.15
CA TRP A 46 -15.15 17.21 0.88
C TRP A 46 -14.12 18.24 1.37
N THR A 47 -14.32 19.52 1.07
CA THR A 47 -13.33 20.59 1.34
C THR A 47 -12.99 20.72 2.84
N ASP A 48 -13.98 20.51 3.70
CA ASP A 48 -13.86 20.65 5.16
C ASP A 48 -13.56 19.33 5.87
N LEU A 49 -13.41 18.22 5.12
CA LEU A 49 -13.09 16.91 5.68
C LEU A 49 -11.59 16.78 6.00
N SER A 50 -11.28 15.90 6.95
CA SER A 50 -9.93 15.44 7.23
C SER A 50 -9.37 14.58 6.08
N TYR A 51 -8.05 14.38 6.06
CA TYR A 51 -7.40 13.53 5.07
C TYR A 51 -7.96 12.10 5.10
N GLN A 52 -8.19 11.55 6.29
CA GLN A 52 -8.74 10.22 6.51
C GLN A 52 -10.14 10.08 5.93
N GLU A 53 -11.03 11.05 6.19
CA GLU A 53 -12.39 11.06 5.67
C GLU A 53 -12.43 11.19 4.13
N VAL A 54 -11.51 11.98 3.54
CA VAL A 54 -11.33 12.05 2.09
C VAL A 54 -10.83 10.72 1.54
N ALA A 55 -9.82 10.13 2.16
CA ALA A 55 -9.26 8.85 1.75
C ALA A 55 -10.32 7.73 1.81
N ALA A 56 -11.17 7.71 2.84
CA ALA A 56 -12.24 6.74 2.99
C ALA A 56 -13.21 6.82 1.81
N ARG A 57 -13.66 8.03 1.46
CA ARG A 57 -14.59 8.27 0.34
C ARG A 57 -13.97 8.01 -1.04
N VAL A 58 -12.66 8.19 -1.18
CA VAL A 58 -11.93 7.83 -2.41
C VAL A 58 -11.82 6.31 -2.55
N ILE A 59 -11.60 5.58 -1.44
CA ILE A 59 -11.40 4.13 -1.44
C ILE A 59 -12.73 3.35 -1.49
N GLU A 60 -13.79 3.87 -0.87
CA GLU A 60 -15.10 3.21 -0.72
C GLU A 60 -15.62 2.57 -2.02
N PRO A 61 -15.66 3.26 -3.19
CA PRO A 61 -16.18 2.64 -4.40
C PRO A 61 -15.39 1.41 -4.84
N PHE A 62 -14.09 1.34 -4.53
CA PHE A 62 -13.27 0.18 -4.83
C PHE A 62 -13.53 -0.97 -3.88
N ALA A 63 -13.75 -0.67 -2.59
CA ALA A 63 -13.93 -1.64 -1.51
C ALA A 63 -15.40 -2.08 -1.30
N GLU A 64 -16.31 -1.66 -2.17
CA GLU A 64 -17.73 -2.02 -2.13
C GLU A 64 -17.94 -3.55 -2.00
N GLY A 65 -18.72 -3.94 -0.98
CA GLY A 65 -19.03 -5.33 -0.66
C GLY A 65 -17.98 -6.01 0.24
N PHE A 66 -16.86 -5.34 0.51
CA PHE A 66 -15.85 -5.79 1.47
C PHE A 66 -15.97 -5.01 2.79
N VAL A 67 -15.80 -3.68 2.77
CA VAL A 67 -15.92 -2.81 3.96
C VAL A 67 -16.81 -1.61 3.61
N ASP A 68 -17.61 -1.15 4.57
CA ASP A 68 -18.42 0.06 4.39
C ASP A 68 -17.65 1.34 4.73
N LEU A 69 -18.25 2.50 4.52
CA LEU A 69 -17.59 3.79 4.74
C LEU A 69 -17.19 4.01 6.21
N ASP A 70 -18.04 3.64 7.15
CA ASP A 70 -17.78 3.83 8.59
C ASP A 70 -16.60 2.95 9.05
N GLU A 71 -16.54 1.71 8.55
CA GLU A 71 -15.41 0.82 8.78
C GLU A 71 -14.14 1.34 8.10
N LEU A 72 -14.22 1.86 6.86
CA LEU A 72 -13.08 2.47 6.17
C LEU A 72 -12.53 3.69 6.91
N GLU A 73 -13.39 4.58 7.38
CA GLU A 73 -12.99 5.74 8.19
C GLU A 73 -12.26 5.29 9.46
N SER A 74 -12.78 4.26 10.14
CA SER A 74 -12.16 3.67 11.33
C SER A 74 -10.79 3.05 11.03
N LEU A 75 -10.68 2.29 9.92
CA LEU A 75 -9.43 1.66 9.51
C LEU A 75 -8.37 2.68 9.11
N LEU A 76 -8.75 3.76 8.42
CA LEU A 76 -7.84 4.84 8.03
C LEU A 76 -7.41 5.69 9.23
N ALA A 77 -8.33 5.96 10.16
CA ALA A 77 -8.00 6.64 11.41
C ALA A 77 -6.92 5.87 12.18
N ALA A 78 -7.08 4.55 12.33
CA ALA A 78 -6.08 3.70 12.98
C ALA A 78 -4.78 3.59 12.16
N ALA A 79 -4.87 3.35 10.85
CA ALA A 79 -3.69 3.19 9.98
C ALA A 79 -2.80 4.43 9.94
N TYR A 80 -3.38 5.63 10.11
CA TYR A 80 -2.64 6.90 10.05
C TYR A 80 -2.44 7.56 11.41
N GLU A 81 -2.83 6.92 12.53
CA GLU A 81 -2.65 7.45 13.89
C GLU A 81 -1.17 7.79 14.19
N GLY A 82 -0.25 6.94 13.72
CA GLY A 82 1.19 7.09 13.92
C GLY A 82 1.87 8.16 13.04
N PHE A 83 1.13 8.89 12.22
CA PHE A 83 1.72 9.91 11.35
C PHE A 83 2.08 11.16 12.17
N GLY A 84 3.31 11.66 12.01
CA GLY A 84 3.87 12.76 12.77
C GLY A 84 3.31 14.15 12.45
N ASN A 85 2.32 14.24 11.56
CA ASN A 85 1.65 15.50 11.19
C ASN A 85 0.14 15.30 11.15
N ARG A 86 -0.61 16.22 11.77
CA ARG A 86 -2.08 16.17 11.87
C ARG A 86 -2.79 16.22 10.52
N GLU A 87 -2.19 16.85 9.52
CA GLU A 87 -2.77 16.90 8.17
C GLU A 87 -2.50 15.62 7.36
N ILE A 88 -1.68 14.69 7.89
CA ILE A 88 -1.21 13.45 7.27
C ILE A 88 -0.34 13.68 6.01
N ALA A 89 -0.85 14.44 5.04
CA ALA A 89 -0.19 14.90 3.82
C ALA A 89 -0.28 16.43 3.69
N PRO A 90 0.48 17.20 4.49
CA PRO A 90 0.45 18.66 4.39
C PRO A 90 1.04 19.12 3.06
N ILE A 91 0.59 20.29 2.61
CA ILE A 91 1.06 20.93 1.38
C ILE A 91 1.74 22.24 1.75
N VAL A 92 3.03 22.31 1.45
CA VAL A 92 3.87 23.47 1.69
C VAL A 92 3.92 24.32 0.43
N ASP A 93 3.51 25.59 0.57
CA ASP A 93 3.65 26.58 -0.49
C ASP A 93 5.05 27.19 -0.50
N LEU A 94 5.74 27.07 -1.63
CA LEU A 94 7.07 27.66 -1.86
C LEU A 94 7.02 28.84 -2.85
N GLY A 95 5.82 29.38 -3.12
CA GLY A 95 5.58 30.47 -4.07
C GLY A 95 5.34 29.95 -5.49
N ASP A 96 6.41 29.59 -6.19
CA ASP A 96 6.32 29.14 -7.59
C ASP A 96 5.88 27.67 -7.73
N LEU A 97 5.88 26.91 -6.63
CA LEU A 97 5.44 25.52 -6.59
C LEU A 97 4.95 25.13 -5.19
N HIS A 98 4.16 24.07 -5.14
CA HIS A 98 3.75 23.43 -3.91
C HIS A 98 4.47 22.09 -3.72
N VAL A 99 4.80 21.75 -2.48
CA VAL A 99 5.37 20.45 -2.10
C VAL A 99 4.39 19.73 -1.19
N MET A 100 3.92 18.56 -1.62
CA MET A 100 3.13 17.67 -0.76
C MET A 100 4.08 16.75 0.01
N GLU A 101 4.10 16.90 1.32
CA GLU A 101 5.01 16.13 2.18
C GLU A 101 4.41 14.76 2.50
N LEU A 102 4.84 13.74 1.77
CA LEU A 102 4.38 12.36 1.96
C LEU A 102 5.33 11.53 2.84
N PHE A 103 6.00 12.15 3.81
CA PHE A 103 7.03 11.51 4.64
C PHE A 103 6.73 11.59 6.14
N TRP A 104 5.50 11.91 6.52
CA TRP A 104 5.11 11.98 7.93
C TRP A 104 4.68 10.64 8.52
N GLY A 105 4.66 9.57 7.71
CA GLY A 105 4.43 8.21 8.20
C GLY A 105 5.59 7.66 9.04
N PRO A 106 5.41 6.50 9.66
CA PRO A 106 6.35 5.97 10.67
C PRO A 106 7.72 5.60 10.08
N THR A 107 7.84 5.45 8.76
CA THR A 107 9.11 5.12 8.10
C THR A 107 9.69 6.27 7.29
N LEU A 108 9.06 7.45 7.36
CA LEU A 108 9.49 8.68 6.69
C LEU A 108 9.45 8.58 5.16
N ALA A 109 8.52 7.79 4.61
CA ALA A 109 8.40 7.58 3.18
C ALA A 109 6.94 7.47 2.72
N PHE A 110 6.66 7.90 1.48
CA PHE A 110 5.29 7.88 0.92
C PHE A 110 4.65 6.49 0.83
N LYS A 111 5.47 5.43 0.94
CA LYS A 111 5.01 4.05 0.94
C LYS A 111 4.15 3.73 2.16
N ASP A 112 4.29 4.50 3.24
CA ASP A 112 3.50 4.38 4.46
C ASP A 112 2.00 4.53 4.19
N PHE A 113 1.60 5.49 3.34
CA PHE A 113 0.18 5.71 2.99
C PHE A 113 -0.49 4.45 2.42
N GLY A 114 0.16 3.82 1.44
CA GLY A 114 -0.37 2.62 0.80
C GLY A 114 -0.26 1.37 1.69
N LEU A 115 0.87 1.21 2.40
CA LEU A 115 1.15 -0.02 3.14
C LEU A 115 0.40 -0.10 4.48
N GLN A 116 0.30 1.00 5.23
CA GLN A 116 -0.44 1.02 6.50
C GLN A 116 -1.91 0.66 6.28
N MET A 117 -2.53 1.25 5.25
CA MET A 117 -3.91 0.94 4.91
C MET A 117 -4.07 -0.48 4.34
N LEU A 118 -3.19 -0.91 3.43
CA LEU A 118 -3.22 -2.28 2.90
C LEU A 118 -3.13 -3.32 4.02
N ALA A 119 -2.22 -3.13 4.98
CA ALA A 119 -2.05 -4.07 6.07
C ALA A 119 -3.31 -4.18 6.93
N SER A 120 -4.00 -3.05 7.19
CA SER A 120 -5.28 -3.03 7.90
C SER A 120 -6.37 -3.81 7.16
N MET A 121 -6.49 -3.61 5.85
CA MET A 121 -7.48 -4.33 5.04
C MET A 121 -7.17 -5.82 4.93
N VAL A 122 -5.89 -6.20 4.76
CA VAL A 122 -5.47 -7.60 4.72
C VAL A 122 -5.76 -8.31 6.04
N ASP A 123 -5.49 -7.66 7.17
CA ASP A 123 -5.75 -8.23 8.49
C ASP A 123 -7.24 -8.45 8.74
N VAL A 124 -8.09 -7.47 8.39
CA VAL A 124 -9.56 -7.61 8.44
C VAL A 124 -10.03 -8.80 7.61
N ALA A 125 -9.56 -8.90 6.36
CA ALA A 125 -9.90 -10.01 5.46
C ALA A 125 -9.49 -11.37 6.04
N LEU A 126 -8.26 -11.47 6.56
CA LEU A 126 -7.74 -12.70 7.15
C LEU A 126 -8.48 -13.10 8.42
N GLN A 127 -8.79 -12.15 9.31
CA GLN A 127 -9.56 -12.39 10.53
C GLN A 127 -10.99 -12.87 10.24
N ARG A 128 -11.68 -12.25 9.28
CA ARG A 128 -13.05 -12.65 8.87
C ARG A 128 -13.13 -14.07 8.32
N HIS A 129 -12.03 -14.56 7.76
CA HIS A 129 -11.95 -15.90 7.20
C HIS A 129 -11.24 -16.92 8.09
N ASP A 130 -10.78 -16.52 9.29
CA ASP A 130 -9.94 -17.32 10.19
C ASP A 130 -8.72 -17.92 9.45
N ARG A 131 -8.01 -17.06 8.71
CA ARG A 131 -6.85 -17.44 7.89
C ARG A 131 -5.62 -16.67 8.32
N ARG A 132 -4.46 -17.26 8.02
CA ARG A 132 -3.15 -16.62 8.12
C ARG A 132 -2.52 -16.41 6.76
N ALA A 133 -1.61 -15.45 6.65
CA ALA A 133 -0.78 -15.27 5.47
C ALA A 133 0.67 -14.93 5.83
N THR A 134 1.61 -15.34 4.97
CA THR A 134 2.99 -14.87 5.04
C THR A 134 3.23 -13.86 3.94
N VAL A 135 3.40 -12.59 4.31
CA VAL A 135 3.76 -11.51 3.41
C VAL A 135 5.26 -11.60 3.11
N VAL A 136 5.61 -11.87 1.85
CA VAL A 136 6.99 -11.92 1.39
C VAL A 136 7.31 -10.74 0.46
N GLY A 137 8.47 -10.12 0.68
CA GLY A 137 8.92 -8.98 -0.10
C GLY A 137 10.44 -8.92 -0.25
N ALA A 138 10.89 -8.15 -1.23
CA ALA A 138 12.30 -7.82 -1.44
C ALA A 138 12.44 -6.30 -1.51
N THR A 139 13.50 -5.75 -0.91
CA THR A 139 13.68 -4.29 -0.85
C THR A 139 15.13 -3.87 -1.05
N SER A 140 15.30 -2.66 -1.58
CA SER A 140 16.54 -1.88 -1.53
C SER A 140 16.58 -0.91 -0.33
N GLY A 141 15.57 -0.89 0.54
CA GLY A 141 15.57 -0.17 1.81
C GLY A 141 14.18 0.25 2.30
N ASP A 142 13.63 1.32 1.73
CA ASP A 142 12.45 2.02 2.24
C ASP A 142 11.16 1.18 2.21
N THR A 143 10.94 0.41 1.14
CA THR A 143 9.73 -0.40 0.97
C THR A 143 9.63 -1.49 2.03
N GLY A 144 10.76 -2.10 2.39
CA GLY A 144 10.79 -3.12 3.42
C GLY A 144 10.54 -2.54 4.81
N SER A 145 11.07 -1.35 5.08
CA SER A 145 10.80 -0.61 6.31
C SER A 145 9.30 -0.36 6.46
N ALA A 146 8.67 0.24 5.45
CA ALA A 146 7.24 0.53 5.46
C ALA A 146 6.37 -0.73 5.55
N ALA A 147 6.78 -1.84 4.92
CA ALA A 147 6.04 -3.10 4.99
C ALA A 147 6.13 -3.75 6.37
N ILE A 148 7.33 -3.77 6.96
CA ILE A 148 7.54 -4.28 8.32
C ILE A 148 6.70 -3.47 9.31
N GLU A 149 6.77 -2.14 9.24
CA GLU A 149 6.03 -1.29 10.18
C GLU A 149 4.51 -1.37 9.98
N ALA A 150 4.02 -1.70 8.78
CA ALA A 150 2.59 -1.87 8.54
C ALA A 150 2.05 -3.22 9.03
N PHE A 151 2.87 -4.27 8.97
CA PHE A 151 2.48 -5.65 9.29
C PHE A 151 2.96 -6.14 10.66
N ARG A 152 3.81 -5.40 11.36
CA ARG A 152 4.21 -5.74 12.74
C ARG A 152 3.00 -5.91 13.64
N ASP A 153 3.11 -6.82 14.60
CA ASP A 153 2.13 -7.02 15.67
C ASP A 153 0.71 -7.39 15.16
N ARG A 154 0.59 -7.85 13.90
CA ARG A 154 -0.67 -8.38 13.33
C ARG A 154 -0.75 -9.88 13.51
N ASP A 155 -1.74 -10.32 14.27
CA ASP A 155 -1.87 -11.72 14.68
C ASP A 155 -1.93 -12.68 13.49
N GLN A 156 -2.62 -12.32 12.41
CA GLN A 156 -2.84 -13.22 11.26
C GLN A 156 -1.74 -13.18 10.19
N VAL A 157 -0.70 -12.37 10.37
CA VAL A 157 0.33 -12.15 9.33
C VAL A 157 1.73 -12.37 9.87
N ASP A 158 2.53 -13.13 9.14
CA ASP A 158 3.99 -13.11 9.26
C ASP A 158 4.57 -12.28 8.11
N VAL A 159 5.56 -11.42 8.37
CA VAL A 159 6.20 -10.58 7.34
C VAL A 159 7.68 -10.92 7.18
N VAL A 160 8.07 -11.30 5.97
CA VAL A 160 9.43 -11.69 5.62
C VAL A 160 9.96 -10.76 4.53
N ILE A 161 10.94 -9.93 4.88
CA ILE A 161 11.57 -8.98 3.95
C ILE A 161 13.01 -9.37 3.67
N LEU A 162 13.29 -9.68 2.40
CA LEU A 162 14.64 -9.88 1.89
C LEU A 162 15.29 -8.53 1.57
N TYR A 163 16.49 -8.29 2.06
CA TYR A 163 17.28 -7.11 1.71
C TYR A 163 18.76 -7.46 1.49
N PRO A 164 19.47 -6.76 0.59
CA PRO A 164 20.86 -7.10 0.29
C PRO A 164 21.79 -6.65 1.44
N HIS A 165 22.54 -7.59 1.99
CA HIS A 165 23.46 -7.38 3.11
C HIS A 165 24.49 -6.30 2.76
N GLY A 166 24.61 -5.27 3.61
CA GLY A 166 25.57 -4.19 3.45
C GLY A 166 25.30 -3.23 2.28
N ARG A 167 24.12 -3.32 1.62
CA ARG A 167 23.77 -2.48 0.46
C ARG A 167 22.51 -1.63 0.66
N VAL A 168 21.99 -1.57 1.89
CA VAL A 168 20.92 -0.65 2.30
C VAL A 168 21.50 0.43 3.22
N SER A 169 20.90 1.61 3.26
CA SER A 169 21.37 2.66 4.18
C SER A 169 21.22 2.21 5.64
N GLU A 170 22.06 2.74 6.54
CA GLU A 170 22.03 2.35 7.96
C GLU A 170 20.69 2.69 8.63
N VAL A 171 20.06 3.80 8.24
CA VAL A 171 18.72 4.20 8.74
C VAL A 171 17.68 3.16 8.34
N GLN A 172 17.61 2.80 7.06
CA GLN A 172 16.66 1.81 6.56
C GLN A 172 16.93 0.41 7.13
N ARG A 173 18.21 0.02 7.26
CA ARG A 173 18.59 -1.24 7.91
C ARG A 173 18.04 -1.30 9.33
N ARG A 174 18.21 -0.23 10.11
CA ARG A 174 17.70 -0.17 11.49
C ARG A 174 16.19 -0.23 11.52
N GLN A 175 15.49 0.57 10.70
CA GLN A 175 14.03 0.54 10.58
C GLN A 175 13.51 -0.89 10.31
N MET A 176 14.24 -1.72 9.55
CA MET A 176 13.84 -3.11 9.33
C MET A 176 14.26 -4.08 10.45
N THR A 177 15.45 -3.89 11.06
CA THR A 177 16.08 -4.92 11.90
C THR A 177 15.98 -4.70 13.40
N THR A 178 15.48 -3.53 13.84
CA THR A 178 15.32 -3.22 15.27
C THR A 178 13.86 -3.29 15.74
N VAL A 179 12.94 -3.72 14.88
CA VAL A 179 11.54 -3.91 15.25
C VAL A 179 11.40 -5.13 16.16
N GLN A 180 10.89 -4.90 17.38
CA GLN A 180 10.70 -5.94 18.38
C GLN A 180 9.30 -6.53 18.26
N SER A 181 9.06 -7.31 17.20
CA SER A 181 7.80 -8.02 16.99
C SER A 181 8.06 -9.46 16.56
N GLN A 182 7.25 -10.40 17.05
CA GLN A 182 7.47 -11.83 16.84
C GLN A 182 7.17 -12.27 15.40
N ASN A 183 6.29 -11.55 14.70
CA ASN A 183 5.86 -11.87 13.35
C ASN A 183 6.72 -11.18 12.27
N VAL A 184 7.80 -10.50 12.64
CA VAL A 184 8.67 -9.75 11.73
C VAL A 184 9.98 -10.49 11.50
N HIS A 185 10.32 -10.69 10.22
CA HIS A 185 11.53 -11.38 9.79
C HIS A 185 12.26 -10.58 8.71
N ALA A 186 13.27 -9.81 9.11
CA ALA A 186 14.17 -9.12 8.19
C ALA A 186 15.37 -10.03 7.84
N VAL A 187 15.45 -10.48 6.58
CA VAL A 187 16.46 -11.44 6.11
C VAL A 187 17.50 -10.73 5.27
N ALA A 188 18.73 -10.68 5.78
CA ALA A 188 19.88 -10.19 5.02
C ALA A 188 20.31 -11.25 4.00
N VAL A 189 20.39 -10.87 2.72
CA VAL A 189 20.84 -11.73 1.63
C VAL A 189 22.24 -11.32 1.21
N ASP A 190 23.18 -12.25 1.21
CA ASP A 190 24.53 -12.04 0.67
C ASP A 190 24.47 -11.95 -0.88
N GLY A 191 24.16 -10.76 -1.37
CA GLY A 191 23.94 -10.51 -2.80
C GLY A 191 23.55 -9.07 -3.11
N THR A 192 23.00 -8.88 -4.30
CA THR A 192 22.43 -7.63 -4.80
C THR A 192 20.91 -7.56 -4.54
N PHE A 193 20.30 -6.41 -4.80
CA PHE A 193 18.84 -6.30 -4.76
C PHE A 193 18.18 -7.21 -5.81
N ASP A 194 18.79 -7.37 -6.99
CA ASP A 194 18.29 -8.25 -8.04
C ASP A 194 18.28 -9.72 -7.57
N ASP A 195 19.29 -10.14 -6.81
CA ASP A 195 19.32 -11.47 -6.19
C ASP A 195 18.15 -11.66 -5.20
N CYS A 196 17.85 -10.65 -4.37
CA CYS A 196 16.68 -10.67 -3.49
C CYS A 196 15.37 -10.80 -4.30
N GLN A 197 15.25 -10.08 -5.41
CA GLN A 197 14.06 -10.17 -6.27
C GLN A 197 13.94 -11.53 -6.93
N ASP A 198 15.04 -12.14 -7.37
CA ASP A 198 15.03 -13.45 -8.00
C ASP A 198 14.70 -14.57 -7.00
N LEU A 199 15.21 -14.48 -5.77
CA LEU A 199 14.79 -15.36 -4.67
C LEU A 199 13.28 -15.24 -4.41
N LEU A 200 12.75 -14.02 -4.32
CA LEU A 200 11.32 -13.77 -4.13
C LEU A 200 10.49 -14.37 -5.28
N LYS A 201 10.90 -14.16 -6.54
CA LYS A 201 10.19 -14.73 -7.71
C LYS A 201 10.18 -16.26 -7.67
N ARG A 202 11.31 -16.90 -7.32
CA ARG A 202 11.40 -18.36 -7.20
C ARG A 202 10.47 -18.87 -6.11
N LEU A 203 10.47 -18.22 -4.95
CA LEU A 203 9.58 -18.56 -3.83
C LEU A 203 8.09 -18.41 -4.21
N LEU A 204 7.74 -17.35 -4.94
CA LEU A 204 6.36 -17.12 -5.43
C LEU A 204 5.96 -17.99 -6.62
N ALA A 205 6.91 -18.67 -7.28
CA ALA A 205 6.64 -19.64 -8.34
C ALA A 205 6.48 -21.07 -7.79
N ASP A 206 6.96 -21.34 -6.58
CA ASP A 206 6.84 -22.64 -5.91
C ASP A 206 5.44 -22.81 -5.31
N GLN A 207 4.62 -23.63 -5.97
CA GLN A 207 3.25 -23.92 -5.53
C GLN A 207 3.19 -24.60 -4.16
N THR A 208 4.16 -25.47 -3.85
CA THR A 208 4.23 -26.17 -2.57
C THR A 208 4.52 -25.18 -1.44
N ALA A 209 5.49 -24.28 -1.64
CA ALA A 209 5.79 -23.22 -0.67
C ALA A 209 4.61 -22.26 -0.49
N ARG A 210 3.96 -21.84 -1.59
CA ARG A 210 2.77 -20.96 -1.54
C ARG A 210 1.65 -21.54 -0.72
N GLN A 211 1.35 -22.83 -0.90
CA GLN A 211 0.29 -23.51 -0.16
C GLN A 211 0.68 -23.75 1.29
N ALA A 212 1.91 -24.20 1.56
CA ALA A 212 2.38 -24.50 2.91
C ALA A 212 2.43 -23.27 3.82
N PHE A 213 2.83 -22.10 3.27
CA PHE A 213 3.05 -20.88 4.04
C PHE A 213 2.01 -19.79 3.78
N SER A 214 0.97 -20.08 2.98
CA SER A 214 -0.03 -19.08 2.54
C SER A 214 0.64 -17.79 2.04
N LEU A 215 1.59 -17.93 1.12
CA LEU A 215 2.42 -16.81 0.67
C LEU A 215 1.59 -15.78 -0.10
N THR A 216 1.75 -14.52 0.30
CA THR A 216 1.22 -13.36 -0.42
C THR A 216 2.31 -12.28 -0.59
N THR A 217 2.07 -11.32 -1.46
CA THR A 217 3.00 -10.20 -1.70
C THR A 217 2.28 -8.86 -1.67
N THR A 218 2.92 -7.90 -1.02
CA THR A 218 2.44 -6.51 -0.84
C THR A 218 3.30 -5.53 -1.63
N ASN A 219 3.85 -6.00 -2.75
CA ASN A 219 4.66 -5.20 -3.67
C ASN A 219 3.85 -4.04 -4.29
N SER A 220 4.54 -3.11 -4.96
CA SER A 220 3.94 -1.88 -5.52
C SER A 220 2.86 -2.09 -6.58
N ILE A 221 2.62 -3.35 -6.97
CA ILE A 221 1.61 -3.78 -7.94
C ILE A 221 0.26 -4.13 -7.29
N ASN A 222 0.20 -4.26 -5.96
CA ASN A 222 -1.04 -4.58 -5.26
C ASN A 222 -1.97 -3.36 -5.27
N PHE A 223 -3.20 -3.53 -5.77
CA PHE A 223 -4.14 -2.42 -5.91
C PHE A 223 -4.50 -1.75 -4.57
N GLY A 224 -4.46 -2.50 -3.46
CA GLY A 224 -4.66 -1.94 -2.13
C GLY A 224 -3.57 -0.94 -1.70
N ARG A 225 -2.42 -0.90 -2.38
CA ARG A 225 -1.43 0.18 -2.22
C ARG A 225 -1.70 1.37 -3.12
N LEU A 226 -2.32 1.17 -4.28
CA LEU A 226 -2.61 2.22 -5.25
C LEU A 226 -3.82 3.04 -4.81
N ALA A 227 -4.85 2.41 -4.25
CA ALA A 227 -6.07 3.10 -3.84
C ALA A 227 -5.83 4.22 -2.80
N PRO A 228 -5.04 4.02 -1.73
CA PRO A 228 -4.70 5.10 -0.79
C PRO A 228 -3.81 6.19 -1.41
N GLN A 229 -3.07 5.87 -2.48
CA GLN A 229 -2.26 6.86 -3.19
C GLN A 229 -3.12 7.80 -4.05
N ILE A 230 -4.28 7.34 -4.56
CA ILE A 230 -5.24 8.21 -5.25
C ILE A 230 -5.73 9.32 -4.31
N ALA A 231 -5.91 9.01 -3.02
CA ALA A 231 -6.44 9.93 -2.02
C ALA A 231 -5.60 11.20 -1.88
N TYR A 232 -4.26 11.12 -1.88
CA TYR A 232 -3.44 12.33 -1.74
C TYR A 232 -3.44 13.23 -3.00
N TYR A 233 -3.73 12.69 -4.19
CA TYR A 233 -3.92 13.53 -5.38
C TYR A 233 -5.22 14.31 -5.30
N ILE A 234 -6.31 13.64 -4.89
CA ILE A 234 -7.58 14.31 -4.62
C ILE A 234 -7.43 15.35 -3.51
N TRP A 235 -6.75 14.99 -2.42
CA TRP A 235 -6.41 15.92 -1.34
C TRP A 235 -5.67 17.16 -1.84
N ALA A 236 -4.65 16.98 -2.68
CA ALA A 236 -3.93 18.09 -3.29
C ALA A 236 -4.83 19.00 -4.13
N VAL A 237 -5.73 18.44 -4.93
CA VAL A 237 -6.71 19.21 -5.69
C VAL A 237 -7.70 19.95 -4.78
N LEU A 238 -8.11 19.37 -3.66
CA LEU A 238 -8.99 20.02 -2.68
C LEU A 238 -8.30 21.19 -1.97
N LYS A 239 -7.00 21.11 -1.72
CA LYS A 239 -6.23 22.15 -0.99
C LYS A 239 -5.67 23.24 -1.89
N VAL A 240 -5.17 22.89 -3.07
CA VAL A 240 -4.51 23.83 -3.99
C VAL A 240 -5.50 24.36 -5.04
N GLY A 241 -6.51 23.57 -5.38
CA GLY A 241 -7.45 23.85 -6.46
C GLY A 241 -7.23 22.99 -7.70
N ARG A 242 -8.04 23.24 -8.74
CA ARG A 242 -8.04 22.47 -9.98
C ARG A 242 -7.04 23.00 -11.00
N GLY A 243 -6.72 22.16 -11.99
CA GLY A 243 -5.78 22.51 -13.07
C GLY A 243 -4.31 22.44 -12.63
N VAL A 244 -4.04 21.74 -11.52
CA VAL A 244 -2.69 21.51 -11.02
C VAL A 244 -1.95 20.47 -11.86
N SER A 245 -0.64 20.65 -11.99
CA SER A 245 0.26 19.66 -12.58
C SER A 245 1.08 19.00 -11.49
N PHE A 246 1.26 17.68 -11.56
CA PHE A 246 2.04 16.92 -10.60
C PHE A 246 3.38 16.51 -11.20
N ALA A 247 4.47 16.75 -10.46
CA ALA A 247 5.80 16.24 -10.76
C ALA A 247 6.14 15.13 -9.77
N VAL A 248 6.21 13.88 -10.25
CA VAL A 248 6.32 12.69 -9.39
C VAL A 248 7.67 12.00 -9.58
N PRO A 249 8.57 12.01 -8.58
CA PRO A 249 9.82 11.26 -8.64
C PRO A 249 9.50 9.75 -8.69
N SER A 250 9.67 9.15 -9.86
CA SER A 250 9.08 7.85 -10.19
C SER A 250 10.12 6.73 -10.27
N GLY A 251 9.78 5.60 -9.65
CA GLY A 251 10.45 4.31 -9.84
C GLY A 251 9.53 3.34 -10.59
N ASN A 252 8.89 2.41 -9.87
CA ASN A 252 7.97 1.39 -10.40
C ASN A 252 6.59 1.92 -10.86
N PHE A 253 6.48 3.20 -11.21
CA PHE A 253 5.28 3.85 -11.78
C PHE A 253 4.00 3.91 -10.93
N GLY A 254 3.88 3.17 -9.82
CA GLY A 254 2.66 3.13 -9.00
C GLY A 254 2.16 4.49 -8.51
N ASN A 255 3.06 5.36 -8.04
CA ASN A 255 2.69 6.69 -7.53
C ASN A 255 2.09 7.57 -8.63
N VAL A 256 2.76 7.67 -9.79
CA VAL A 256 2.24 8.47 -10.91
C VAL A 256 1.00 7.84 -11.55
N PHE A 257 0.85 6.52 -11.52
CA PHE A 257 -0.35 5.84 -11.99
C PHE A 257 -1.58 6.12 -11.10
N SER A 258 -1.38 6.41 -9.82
CA SER A 258 -2.45 6.79 -8.89
C SER A 258 -2.93 8.24 -9.05
N GLY A 259 -2.21 9.08 -9.82
CA GLY A 259 -2.58 10.47 -10.10
C GLY A 259 -3.37 10.61 -11.38
#